data_AF-A0A2D9T8P3-F1
#
_entry.id   AF-A0A2D9T8P3-F1
#
_cell.length_a   1.000
_cell.length_b   1.000
_cell.length_c   1.000
_cell.angle_alpha   90.00
_cell.angle_beta   90.00
_cell.angle_gamma   90.00
#
_symmetry.space_group_name_H-M   'P 1'
#
loop_
_entity.id
_entity.type
_entity.pdbx_description
1 polymer ?
#
loop_
_entity_poly.entity_id
_entity_poly.type
_entity_poly.pdbx_seq_one_letter_code
_entity_poly.pdbx_strand_id
1 'polypeptide(L)'
;MDRVGDARVGLGIDTLTALCTGGSGWRPADGYLRRRYGDVVHSVVSANSLYGAMALNGLSVAIALRTARSNLVLTETHPKVLYFECTRVKHEFTVAGSMNAELSEWARIEGGDTPQNDHEWDAAVSAWAVEEGAAGRWAHDLHALPLTDGQLVWPAGPSAYFWPRSPDDH
;
A
#
# COMPACT_ATOMS: atom_id res chain seq x y z
N MET A 1 -21.13 30.34 8.61
CA MET A 1 -19.96 30.13 7.73
C MET A 1 -19.74 28.63 7.72
N ASP A 2 -20.43 27.96 6.81
CA ASP A 2 -20.39 26.50 6.71
C ASP A 2 -18.99 26.09 6.34
N ARG A 3 -18.35 25.27 7.19
CA ARG A 3 -17.13 24.57 6.81
C ARG A 3 -17.53 23.65 5.68
N VAL A 4 -17.08 23.97 4.46
CA VAL A 4 -16.89 22.96 3.41
C VAL A 4 -16.27 21.76 4.12
N GLY A 5 -17.00 20.64 4.15
CA GLY A 5 -16.61 19.46 4.93
C GLY A 5 -15.16 19.15 4.64
N ASP A 6 -14.33 19.09 5.69
CA ASP A 6 -12.89 18.90 5.59
C ASP A 6 -12.65 17.61 4.79
N ALA A 7 -12.33 17.77 3.50
CA ALA A 7 -12.24 16.66 2.58
C ALA A 7 -11.15 15.73 3.11
N ARG A 8 -11.47 14.45 3.30
CA ARG A 8 -10.49 13.47 3.76
C ARG A 8 -9.36 13.42 2.73
N VAL A 9 -8.18 13.84 3.13
CA VAL A 9 -6.97 13.73 2.31
C VAL A 9 -6.32 12.37 2.59
N GLY A 10 -6.02 11.66 1.53
CA GLY A 10 -5.45 10.32 1.57
C GLY A 10 -4.07 10.26 0.94
N LEU A 11 -3.21 9.38 1.45
CA LEU A 11 -1.89 9.09 0.89
C LEU A 11 -1.61 7.60 0.99
N GLY A 12 -1.46 6.96 -0.17
CA GLY A 12 -0.97 5.60 -0.31
C GLY A 12 0.47 5.66 -0.73
N ILE A 13 1.33 4.85 -0.09
CA ILE A 13 2.76 4.83 -0.40
C ILE A 13 3.21 3.39 -0.59
N ASP A 14 3.90 3.13 -1.69
CA ASP A 14 4.66 1.90 -1.91
C ASP A 14 5.98 1.95 -1.12
N THR A 15 5.87 1.90 0.20
CA THR A 15 6.99 1.89 1.13
C THR A 15 6.56 1.36 2.49
N LEU A 16 7.52 1.05 3.35
CA LEU A 16 7.26 0.69 4.73
C LEU A 16 6.79 1.90 5.54
N THR A 17 5.54 1.89 5.99
CA THR A 17 5.04 2.88 6.96
C THR A 17 5.14 2.37 8.41
N ALA A 18 5.28 1.05 8.57
CA ALA A 18 5.63 0.38 9.81
C ALA A 18 6.99 -0.33 9.70
N LEU A 19 7.79 -0.30 10.76
CA LEU A 19 9.01 -1.08 10.92
C LEU A 19 8.83 -2.11 12.04
N CYS A 20 9.56 -3.23 12.00
CA CYS A 20 9.56 -4.23 13.07
C CYS A 20 10.95 -4.38 13.68
N THR A 21 11.01 -4.48 15.02
CA THR A 21 12.26 -4.75 15.75
C THR A 21 12.60 -6.24 15.88
N GLY A 22 11.71 -7.12 15.43
CA GLY A 22 11.92 -8.57 15.43
C GLY A 22 12.97 -9.03 14.42
N GLY A 23 13.18 -10.35 14.35
CA GLY A 23 14.19 -10.97 13.49
C GLY A 23 14.18 -10.46 12.04
N SER A 24 15.32 -9.94 11.58
CA SER A 24 15.54 -9.45 10.22
C SER A 24 14.58 -8.35 9.73
N GLY A 25 13.84 -7.71 10.64
CA GLY A 25 12.88 -6.65 10.32
C GLY A 25 11.61 -7.12 9.63
N TRP A 26 11.26 -8.41 9.71
CA TRP A 26 10.02 -8.95 9.15
C TRP A 26 8.80 -8.52 9.97
N ARG A 27 7.73 -8.14 9.27
CA ARG A 27 6.43 -7.79 9.87
C ARG A 27 5.42 -8.93 9.65
N PRO A 28 4.36 -9.00 10.48
CA PRO A 28 3.25 -9.92 10.25
C PRO A 28 2.65 -9.80 8.85
N ALA A 29 2.50 -8.56 8.34
CA ALA A 29 2.07 -8.27 6.98
C ALA A 29 2.95 -8.96 5.93
N ASP A 30 4.27 -8.80 6.03
CA ASP A 30 5.22 -9.41 5.10
C ASP A 30 5.12 -10.94 5.10
N GLY A 31 5.03 -11.52 6.31
CA GLY A 31 4.84 -12.95 6.48
C GLY A 31 3.53 -13.45 5.86
N TYR A 32 2.45 -12.71 6.04
CA TYR A 32 1.16 -13.00 5.41
C TYR A 32 1.25 -12.99 3.89
N LEU A 33 1.75 -11.89 3.30
CA LEU A 33 1.85 -11.75 1.84
C LEU A 33 2.72 -12.86 1.23
N ARG A 34 3.85 -13.19 1.86
CA ARG A 34 4.75 -14.25 1.38
C ARG A 34 4.10 -15.64 1.43
N ARG A 35 3.33 -15.95 2.47
CA ARG A 35 2.63 -17.24 2.58
C ARG A 35 1.46 -17.34 1.60
N ARG A 36 0.74 -16.24 1.40
CA ARG A 36 -0.47 -16.20 0.57
C ARG A 36 -0.15 -16.15 -0.93
N TYR A 37 0.92 -15.47 -1.31
CA TYR A 37 1.23 -15.14 -2.69
C TYR A 37 2.59 -15.69 -3.13
N GLY A 38 2.66 -17.03 -3.24
CA GLY A 38 3.89 -17.73 -3.63
C GLY A 38 4.47 -17.26 -4.98
N ASP A 39 3.62 -16.94 -5.95
CA ASP A 39 4.04 -16.52 -7.30
C ASP A 39 4.73 -15.15 -7.35
N VAL A 40 4.48 -14.30 -6.34
CA VAL A 40 5.07 -12.96 -6.20
C VAL A 40 5.86 -12.81 -4.89
N VAL A 41 6.28 -13.92 -4.28
CA VAL A 41 6.99 -13.93 -2.98
C VAL A 41 8.27 -13.09 -2.98
N HIS A 42 8.94 -12.99 -4.14
CA HIS A 42 10.17 -12.21 -4.30
C HIS A 42 9.93 -10.70 -4.34
N SER A 43 8.69 -10.27 -4.52
CA SER A 43 8.29 -8.86 -4.40
C SER A 43 8.11 -8.43 -2.95
N VAL A 44 8.14 -9.35 -1.98
CA VAL A 44 7.98 -9.05 -0.55
C VAL A 44 9.31 -9.24 0.17
N VAL A 45 9.91 -8.11 0.55
CA VAL A 45 11.22 -8.02 1.18
C VAL A 45 11.13 -7.37 2.55
N SER A 46 12.01 -7.75 3.48
CA SER A 46 12.02 -7.16 4.82
C SER A 46 12.66 -5.77 4.81
N ALA A 47 12.40 -4.99 5.86
CA ALA A 47 13.00 -3.67 6.04
C ALA A 47 14.53 -3.67 5.91
N ASN A 48 15.19 -4.71 6.42
CA ASN A 48 16.66 -4.82 6.39
C ASN A 48 17.23 -5.19 5.01
N SER A 49 16.37 -5.58 4.05
CA SER A 49 16.76 -5.98 2.70
C SER A 49 16.38 -4.96 1.64
N LEU A 50 15.68 -3.88 2.02
CA LEU A 50 15.32 -2.80 1.11
C LEU A 50 16.50 -1.89 0.83
N TYR A 51 16.59 -1.41 -0.42
CA TYR A 51 17.46 -0.29 -0.73
C TYR A 51 16.99 0.95 0.02
N GLY A 52 17.93 1.71 0.58
CA GLY A 52 17.62 2.85 1.46
C GLY A 52 16.67 3.88 0.82
N ALA A 53 16.78 4.14 -0.49
CA ALA A 53 15.88 5.07 -1.18
C ALA A 53 14.41 4.61 -1.15
N MET A 54 14.15 3.31 -1.26
CA MET A 54 12.78 2.76 -1.20
C MET A 54 12.17 2.89 0.19
N ALA A 55 12.96 2.73 1.25
CA ALA A 55 12.48 2.83 2.63
C ALA A 55 12.39 4.28 3.13
N LEU A 56 13.34 5.15 2.75
CA LEU A 56 13.46 6.48 3.35
C LEU A 56 12.64 7.56 2.64
N ASN A 57 12.53 7.52 1.31
CA ASN A 57 11.90 8.60 0.56
C ASN A 57 10.40 8.65 0.82
N GLY A 58 9.71 7.51 0.69
CA GLY A 58 8.28 7.42 0.96
C GLY A 58 7.96 7.75 2.42
N LEU A 59 8.78 7.28 3.37
CA LEU A 59 8.61 7.59 4.78
C LEU A 59 8.82 9.09 5.09
N SER A 60 9.78 9.74 4.42
CA SER A 60 10.01 11.18 4.56
C SER A 60 8.82 12.00 4.08
N VAL A 61 8.18 11.58 2.97
CA VAL A 61 6.95 12.19 2.47
C VAL A 61 5.81 12.02 3.47
N ALA A 62 5.65 10.81 4.05
CA ALA A 62 4.64 10.55 5.07
C ALA A 62 4.79 11.46 6.30
N ILE A 63 6.03 11.61 6.82
CA ILE A 63 6.33 12.46 7.97
C ILE A 63 6.01 13.93 7.67
N ALA A 64 6.44 14.43 6.51
CA ALA A 64 6.21 15.81 6.09
C ALA A 64 4.71 16.10 5.95
N LEU A 65 3.96 15.22 5.29
CA LEU A 65 2.53 15.42 5.05
C LEU A 65 1.70 15.30 6.33
N ARG A 66 2.04 14.38 7.25
CA ARG A 66 1.34 14.34 8.56
C ARG A 66 1.60 15.56 9.42
N THR A 67 2.80 16.13 9.35
CA THR A 67 3.11 17.38 10.03
C THR A 67 2.23 18.53 9.51
N ALA A 68 1.94 18.53 8.20
CA ALA A 68 1.09 19.53 7.56
C ALA A 68 -0.43 19.24 7.67
N ARG A 69 -0.83 17.98 7.84
CA ARG A 69 -2.23 17.51 7.81
C ARG A 69 -2.47 16.46 8.89
N SER A 70 -3.10 16.86 10.00
CA SER A 70 -3.41 15.95 11.12
C SER A 70 -4.51 14.92 10.80
N ASN A 71 -5.33 15.18 9.78
CA ASN A 71 -6.42 14.30 9.32
C ASN A 71 -6.03 13.38 8.14
N LEU A 72 -4.73 13.27 7.83
CA LEU A 72 -4.24 12.45 6.72
C LEU A 72 -4.53 10.96 6.95
N VAL A 73 -5.24 10.33 6.01
CA VAL A 73 -5.34 8.87 5.92
C VAL A 73 -4.06 8.37 5.23
N LEU A 74 -3.18 7.75 6.00
CA LEU A 74 -1.93 7.18 5.50
C LEU A 74 -2.07 5.66 5.41
N THR A 75 -1.83 5.09 4.22
CA THR A 75 -1.73 3.65 4.04
C THR A 75 -0.43 3.25 3.37
N GLU A 76 0.15 2.16 3.87
CA GLU A 76 1.11 1.38 3.12
C GLU A 76 0.39 0.60 2.00
N THR A 77 1.11 0.36 0.92
CA THR A 77 0.65 -0.42 -0.22
C THR A 77 1.80 -1.28 -0.76
N HIS A 78 1.46 -2.37 -1.45
CA HIS A 78 2.39 -3.13 -2.31
C HIS A 78 1.70 -3.32 -3.66
N PRO A 79 1.79 -2.35 -4.58
CA PRO A 79 0.99 -2.31 -5.81
C PRO A 79 1.07 -3.59 -6.64
N LYS A 80 2.26 -4.17 -6.79
CA LYS A 80 2.48 -5.40 -7.58
C LYS A 80 1.84 -6.64 -6.96
N VAL A 81 1.84 -6.73 -5.62
CA VAL A 81 1.20 -7.84 -4.90
C VAL A 81 -0.31 -7.64 -4.87
N LEU A 82 -0.77 -6.39 -4.73
CA LEU A 82 -2.17 -6.02 -4.76
C LEU A 82 -2.79 -6.28 -6.15
N TYR A 83 -2.08 -5.95 -7.21
CA TYR A 83 -2.44 -6.32 -8.58
C TYR A 83 -2.68 -7.83 -8.71
N PHE A 84 -1.70 -8.62 -8.26
CA PHE A 84 -1.78 -10.07 -8.30
C PHE A 84 -2.94 -10.60 -7.45
N GLU A 85 -3.24 -9.97 -6.31
CA GLU A 85 -4.40 -10.33 -5.51
C GLU A 85 -5.72 -10.12 -6.28
N CYS A 86 -5.85 -9.02 -7.01
CA CYS A 86 -7.04 -8.68 -7.77
C CYS A 86 -7.22 -9.54 -9.03
N THR A 87 -6.12 -9.84 -9.75
CA THR A 87 -6.18 -10.42 -11.10
C THR A 87 -5.71 -11.87 -11.16
N ARG A 88 -4.92 -12.32 -10.18
CA ARG A 88 -4.11 -13.56 -10.23
C ARG A 88 -3.11 -13.60 -11.40
N VAL A 89 -2.80 -12.44 -11.97
CA VAL A 89 -1.80 -12.27 -13.03
C VAL A 89 -0.59 -11.52 -12.46
N LYS A 90 0.61 -11.98 -12.81
CA LYS A 90 1.83 -11.30 -12.38
C LYS A 90 1.93 -9.94 -13.08
N HIS A 91 2.33 -8.93 -12.32
CA HIS A 91 2.55 -7.58 -12.84
C HIS A 91 3.67 -7.59 -13.91
N GLU A 92 3.34 -7.16 -15.13
CA GLU A 92 4.27 -7.04 -16.25
C GLU A 92 3.98 -5.77 -17.06
N PHE A 93 4.68 -4.67 -16.77
CA PHE A 93 4.40 -3.38 -17.44
C PHE A 93 4.65 -3.39 -18.96
N THR A 94 5.32 -4.42 -19.49
CA THR A 94 5.44 -4.64 -20.94
C THR A 94 4.09 -4.86 -21.64
N VAL A 95 3.03 -5.16 -20.89
CA VAL A 95 1.64 -5.24 -21.35
C VAL A 95 0.76 -4.12 -20.75
N ALA A 96 1.32 -2.93 -20.55
CA ALA A 96 0.68 -1.77 -19.91
C ALA A 96 -0.76 -1.48 -20.37
N GLY A 97 -1.13 -1.79 -21.62
CA GLY A 97 -2.48 -1.55 -22.14
C GLY A 97 -3.59 -2.25 -21.35
N SER A 98 -3.44 -3.53 -21.01
CA SER A 98 -4.47 -4.26 -20.23
C SER A 98 -4.45 -3.83 -18.76
N MET A 99 -3.26 -3.64 -18.19
CA MET A 99 -3.09 -3.19 -16.81
C MET A 99 -3.66 -1.79 -16.56
N ASN A 100 -3.49 -0.88 -17.52
CA ASN A 100 -4.05 0.46 -17.45
C ASN A 100 -5.58 0.43 -17.61
N ALA A 101 -6.13 -0.46 -18.41
CA ALA A 101 -7.58 -0.62 -18.54
C ALA A 101 -8.21 -1.10 -17.22
N GLU A 102 -7.63 -2.14 -16.61
CA GLU A 102 -8.07 -2.66 -15.31
C GLU A 102 -7.97 -1.60 -14.21
N LEU A 103 -6.82 -0.91 -14.12
CA LEU A 103 -6.63 0.17 -13.15
C LEU A 103 -7.62 1.33 -13.36
N SER A 104 -7.87 1.71 -14.62
CA SER A 104 -8.84 2.78 -14.92
C SER A 104 -10.24 2.41 -14.48
N GLU A 105 -10.62 1.13 -14.60
CA GLU A 105 -11.89 0.61 -14.09
C GLU A 105 -11.93 0.64 -12.55
N TRP A 106 -10.89 0.13 -11.88
CA TRP A 106 -10.83 0.05 -10.42
C TRP A 106 -10.82 1.43 -9.75
N ALA A 107 -9.94 2.31 -10.23
CA ALA A 107 -9.71 3.64 -9.68
C ALA A 107 -10.59 4.72 -10.32
N ARG A 108 -11.48 4.34 -11.25
CA ARG A 108 -12.40 5.24 -11.97
C ARG A 108 -11.67 6.43 -12.61
N ILE A 109 -10.52 6.16 -13.22
CA ILE A 109 -9.73 7.19 -13.92
C ILE A 109 -10.42 7.48 -15.26
N GLU A 110 -10.97 8.68 -15.40
CA GLU A 110 -11.62 9.15 -16.62
C GLU A 110 -10.65 9.92 -17.51
N GLY A 111 -10.96 10.04 -18.81
CA GLY A 111 -10.33 11.04 -19.69
C GLY A 111 -9.01 10.66 -20.36
N GLY A 112 -8.52 9.43 -20.21
CA GLY A 112 -7.32 8.95 -20.92
C GLY A 112 -5.99 9.27 -20.24
N ASP A 113 -6.03 9.86 -19.04
CA ASP A 113 -4.87 10.10 -18.17
C ASP A 113 -4.41 8.79 -17.50
N THR A 114 -4.01 7.82 -18.33
CA THR A 114 -3.49 6.54 -17.86
C THR A 114 -2.02 6.66 -17.46
N PRO A 115 -1.55 5.88 -16.48
CA PRO A 115 -0.13 5.84 -16.13
C PRO A 115 0.77 5.54 -17.33
N GLN A 116 1.84 6.30 -17.49
CA GLN A 116 2.78 6.18 -18.61
C GLN A 116 4.00 5.31 -18.26
N ASN A 117 4.22 5.02 -16.98
CA ASN A 117 5.32 4.19 -16.49
C ASN A 117 4.95 3.45 -15.21
N ASP A 118 5.83 2.52 -14.80
CA ASP A 118 5.68 1.67 -13.61
C ASP A 118 5.44 2.48 -12.33
N HIS A 119 6.13 3.61 -12.17
CA HIS A 119 6.03 4.44 -10.96
C HIS A 119 4.70 5.19 -10.87
N GLU A 120 4.21 5.72 -11.99
CA GLU A 120 2.88 6.32 -12.06
C GLU A 120 1.78 5.28 -11.82
N TRP A 121 1.99 4.06 -12.29
CA TRP A 121 1.05 2.95 -12.10
C TRP A 121 0.98 2.52 -10.63
N ASP A 122 2.15 2.31 -10.02
CA ASP A 122 2.28 2.01 -8.59
C ASP A 122 1.61 3.11 -7.75
N ALA A 123 1.81 4.40 -8.09
CA ALA A 123 1.20 5.52 -7.39
C ALA A 123 -0.33 5.57 -7.51
N ALA A 124 -0.88 5.29 -8.69
CA ALA A 124 -2.32 5.26 -8.92
C ALA A 124 -3.00 4.10 -8.18
N VAL A 125 -2.36 2.93 -8.15
CA VAL A 125 -2.83 1.78 -7.34
C VAL A 125 -2.75 2.10 -5.85
N SER A 126 -1.70 2.80 -5.42
CA SER A 126 -1.59 3.25 -4.04
C SER A 126 -2.73 4.21 -3.66
N ALA A 127 -3.09 5.14 -4.54
CA ALA A 127 -4.21 6.05 -4.34
C ALA A 127 -5.55 5.30 -4.27
N TRP A 128 -5.76 4.33 -5.16
CA TRP A 128 -6.94 3.46 -5.14
C TRP A 128 -7.09 2.71 -3.82
N ALA A 129 -6.00 2.14 -3.29
CA ALA A 129 -6.01 1.46 -2.00
C ALA A 129 -6.45 2.37 -0.84
N VAL A 130 -6.05 3.64 -0.87
CA VAL A 130 -6.53 4.63 0.11
C VAL A 130 -8.02 4.86 -0.03
N GLU A 131 -8.52 5.03 -1.26
CA GLU A 131 -9.94 5.26 -1.50
C GLU A 131 -10.79 4.10 -0.98
N GLU A 132 -10.41 2.87 -1.33
CA GLU A 132 -11.11 1.64 -0.92
C GLU A 132 -11.13 1.48 0.60
N GLY A 133 -9.99 1.70 1.25
CA GLY A 133 -9.88 1.64 2.71
C GLY A 133 -10.64 2.78 3.41
N ALA A 134 -10.51 4.02 2.93
CA ALA A 134 -11.18 5.18 3.50
C ALA A 134 -12.71 5.13 3.33
N ALA A 135 -13.19 4.46 2.28
CA ALA A 135 -14.60 4.16 2.05
C ALA A 135 -15.10 2.94 2.82
N GLY A 136 -14.22 2.20 3.51
CA GLY A 136 -14.56 0.99 4.27
C GLY A 136 -14.85 -0.23 3.42
N ARG A 137 -14.53 -0.21 2.12
CA ARG A 137 -14.69 -1.37 1.22
C ARG A 137 -13.60 -2.41 1.47
N TRP A 138 -12.40 -1.96 1.84
CA TRP A 138 -11.31 -2.82 2.30
C TRP A 138 -11.20 -2.74 3.82
N ALA A 139 -11.86 -3.68 4.48
CA ALA A 139 -11.98 -3.68 5.94
C ALA A 139 -10.75 -4.27 6.65
N HIS A 140 -9.83 -4.91 5.92
CA HIS A 140 -8.70 -5.59 6.50
C HIS A 140 -7.46 -4.69 6.51
N ASP A 141 -6.82 -4.61 7.66
CA ASP A 141 -5.56 -3.91 7.85
C ASP A 141 -4.45 -4.93 8.14
N LEU A 142 -3.50 -5.09 7.22
CA LEU A 142 -2.39 -6.02 7.41
C LEU A 142 -1.46 -5.61 8.56
N HIS A 143 -1.49 -4.35 8.98
CA HIS A 143 -0.79 -3.91 10.18
C HIS A 143 -1.43 -4.38 11.47
N ALA A 144 -2.71 -4.77 11.44
CA ALA A 144 -3.43 -5.31 12.59
C ALA A 144 -3.19 -6.82 12.79
N LEU A 145 -2.42 -7.48 11.89
CA LEU A 145 -2.10 -8.88 12.02
C LEU A 145 -1.29 -9.17 13.31
N PRO A 146 -1.52 -10.32 13.98
CA PRO A 146 -0.85 -10.65 15.22
C PRO A 146 0.68 -10.65 15.09
N LEU A 147 1.34 -9.95 16.01
CA LEU A 147 2.80 -9.90 16.10
C LEU A 147 3.31 -11.07 16.94
N THR A 148 4.21 -11.87 16.36
CA THR A 148 4.80 -13.03 17.03
C THR A 148 6.18 -12.76 17.62
N ASP A 149 6.87 -11.71 17.16
CA ASP A 149 8.22 -11.34 17.58
C ASP A 149 8.44 -9.82 17.42
N GLY A 150 9.17 -9.21 18.36
CA GLY A 150 9.52 -7.79 18.35
C GLY A 150 8.35 -6.84 18.64
N GLN A 151 8.45 -5.62 18.09
CA GLN A 151 7.45 -4.55 18.18
C GLN A 151 7.35 -3.80 16.85
N LEU A 152 6.14 -3.37 16.47
CA LEU A 152 5.93 -2.43 15.38
C LEU A 152 6.22 -0.99 15.81
N VAL A 153 7.01 -0.29 15.00
CA VAL A 153 7.38 1.12 15.15
C VAL A 153 6.82 1.90 13.96
N TRP A 154 6.25 3.07 14.25
CA TRP A 154 5.58 3.91 13.27
C TRP A 154 6.29 5.26 13.18
N PRO A 155 7.30 5.44 12.31
CA PRO A 155 8.09 6.67 12.31
C PRO A 155 7.26 7.90 11.90
N ALA A 156 6.25 7.72 11.05
CA ALA A 156 5.26 8.74 10.70
C ALA A 156 4.00 8.68 11.59
N GLY A 157 4.02 7.97 12.72
CA GLY A 157 2.82 7.67 13.52
C GLY A 157 1.88 6.65 12.84
N PRO A 158 0.72 6.35 13.44
CA PRO A 158 -0.17 5.27 12.97
C PRO A 158 -0.58 5.40 11.50
N SER A 159 -0.50 4.30 10.76
CA SER A 159 -0.95 4.14 9.38
C SER A 159 -1.65 2.80 9.19
N ALA A 160 -2.47 2.71 8.16
CA ALA A 160 -3.13 1.46 7.76
C ALA A 160 -2.29 0.71 6.71
N TYR A 161 -2.66 -0.53 6.47
CA TYR A 161 -2.29 -1.30 5.30
C TYR A 161 -3.55 -2.01 4.78
N PHE A 162 -4.39 -1.23 4.11
CA PHE A 162 -5.68 -1.70 3.61
C PHE A 162 -5.52 -2.82 2.58
N TRP A 163 -6.34 -3.87 2.72
CA TRP A 163 -6.30 -5.05 1.86
C TRP A 163 -7.71 -5.55 1.49
N PRO A 164 -7.93 -6.00 0.24
CA PRO A 164 -9.26 -6.33 -0.27
C PRO A 164 -9.89 -7.60 0.32
N ARG A 165 -9.09 -8.57 0.78
CA ARG A 165 -9.60 -9.85 1.30
C ARG A 165 -9.16 -10.13 2.73
N SER A 166 -9.91 -11.00 3.40
CA SER A 166 -9.55 -11.42 4.75
C SER A 166 -8.25 -12.22 4.73
N PRO A 167 -7.35 -12.00 5.70
CA PRO A 167 -6.20 -12.88 5.92
C PRO A 167 -6.59 -14.35 6.18
N ASP A 168 -7.82 -14.59 6.59
CA ASP A 168 -8.36 -15.92 6.92
C ASP A 168 -9.04 -16.63 5.72
N ASP A 169 -9.16 -15.96 4.56
CA ASP A 169 -9.76 -16.54 3.36
C ASP A 169 -8.74 -17.42 2.61
N HIS A 170 -8.87 -18.74 2.80
CA HIS A 170 -8.08 -19.78 2.11
C HIS A 170 -8.47 -19.90 0.63
#